data_AF-A0A4R0QQ67-F1
#
_entry.id   AF-A0A4R0QQ67-F1
#
_cell.length_a   1.000
_cell.length_b   1.000
_cell.length_c   1.000
_cell.angle_alpha   90.00
_cell.angle_beta   90.00
_cell.angle_gamma   90.00
#
_symmetry.space_group_name_H-M   'P 1'
#
loop_
_entity.id
_entity.type
_entity.pdbx_description
1 polymer ?
#
loop_
_entity_poly.entity_id
_entity_poly.type
_entity_poly.pdbx_seq_one_letter_code
_entity_poly.pdbx_strand_id
1 'polypeptide(L)'
;MKKKNILASVTSLALLASALFIPSAFAADPDVNGGIRPLNETRLNDFSPYAGSRIGSVGLSDSDGLFYSEILGDMTDIEKDALGSEWDNQQVINALGINVETDTIKNSTEYSFPGKLETDAPQQVANGEHIQATYTLDASLLKKTLNTWLITSTSSENAATHEDSWNTPSNSWWKNSDTKSDPELAFIFDLPSQISATSATASVSGLDGLGFNVTTTVDGQKLRVNVRKSAIETGSLVDLFRKINSVSTVTLTVNNLTVQSVTSAQDLSISAQAYGEYSFYATSPGAAEPYSYGYWAMGAQPNPATTTVHAVATSTVTFINKGQTYASVTVPTGSTLNTENSMPANPTTDSQSTFRGWNTSEDGSGQWFTGDDTVNGDVTVYAVYDTVPVVTPTVKPTPKPAKKTTKPKVLSNTGADISIVAMTMLALLSLGGYLLRRRATHK
;
A
#
# COMPACT_ATOMS: atom_id res chain seq x y z
N MET A 1 -58.95 -45.43 -14.37
CA MET A 1 -57.86 -45.77 -15.33
C MET A 1 -56.96 -44.54 -15.44
N LYS A 2 -55.82 -44.42 -14.73
CA LYS A 2 -54.44 -44.87 -15.09
C LYS A 2 -53.99 -44.32 -16.47
N LYS A 3 -53.10 -43.32 -16.56
CA LYS A 3 -51.60 -43.36 -16.58
C LYS A 3 -51.12 -41.95 -17.04
N LYS A 4 -49.92 -41.40 -16.86
CA LYS A 4 -48.62 -41.69 -16.23
C LYS A 4 -47.78 -40.39 -16.34
N ASN A 5 -46.88 -40.16 -15.40
CA ASN A 5 -45.77 -39.18 -15.41
C ASN A 5 -44.93 -39.19 -16.70
N ILE A 6 -44.37 -38.03 -17.08
CA ILE A 6 -42.95 -37.89 -17.48
C ILE A 6 -42.40 -36.54 -16.96
N LEU A 7 -41.21 -36.62 -16.37
CA LEU A 7 -40.35 -35.58 -15.81
C LEU A 7 -39.21 -35.28 -16.82
N ALA A 8 -38.66 -34.05 -16.79
CA ALA A 8 -37.27 -33.64 -17.12
C ALA A 8 -36.91 -32.91 -18.44
N SER A 9 -35.95 -31.98 -18.27
CA SER A 9 -35.11 -31.17 -19.19
C SER A 9 -35.71 -29.82 -19.66
N VAL A 10 -35.35 -28.64 -19.11
CA VAL A 10 -34.05 -27.89 -19.25
C VAL A 10 -33.74 -27.71 -20.75
N THR A 11 -33.71 -26.51 -21.36
CA THR A 11 -32.74 -25.40 -21.18
C THR A 11 -33.20 -24.13 -21.95
N SER A 12 -32.81 -22.95 -21.48
CA SER A 12 -32.64 -21.69 -22.23
C SER A 12 -33.87 -20.94 -22.76
N LEU A 13 -34.48 -20.11 -21.91
CA LEU A 13 -35.06 -18.83 -22.35
C LEU A 13 -35.14 -17.84 -21.17
N ALA A 14 -33.99 -17.32 -20.76
CA ALA A 14 -33.89 -16.18 -19.85
C ALA A 14 -32.67 -15.36 -20.24
N LEU A 15 -32.78 -14.65 -21.37
CA LEU A 15 -31.77 -13.67 -21.79
C LEU A 15 -32.37 -12.26 -21.62
N LEU A 16 -31.78 -11.55 -20.65
CA LEU A 16 -31.66 -10.10 -20.51
C LEU A 16 -32.85 -9.21 -20.90
N ALA A 17 -33.62 -8.85 -19.88
CA ALA A 17 -34.27 -7.55 -19.80
C ALA A 17 -34.28 -7.10 -18.32
N SER A 18 -33.10 -6.86 -17.75
CA SER A 18 -32.98 -6.20 -16.45
C SER A 18 -33.02 -4.69 -16.72
N ALA A 19 -34.17 -4.08 -16.48
CA ALA A 19 -34.35 -2.64 -16.50
C ALA A 19 -33.30 -1.96 -15.61
N LEU A 20 -32.56 -1.00 -16.18
CA LEU A 20 -31.79 -0.02 -15.44
C LEU A 20 -32.75 0.76 -14.53
N PHE A 21 -32.70 0.50 -13.23
CA PHE A 21 -33.34 1.36 -12.24
C PHE A 21 -32.22 2.18 -11.59
N ILE A 22 -31.97 3.38 -12.13
CA ILE A 22 -31.20 4.41 -11.43
C ILE A 22 -32.16 5.01 -10.40
N PRO A 23 -31.89 4.92 -9.08
CA PRO A 23 -32.72 5.62 -8.12
C PRO A 23 -32.66 7.12 -8.42
N SER A 24 -33.82 7.76 -8.37
CA SER A 24 -34.08 9.19 -8.59
C SER A 24 -33.31 10.15 -7.67
N ALA A 25 -32.35 9.66 -6.88
CA ALA A 25 -31.43 10.44 -6.05
C ALA A 25 -30.19 10.97 -6.81
N PHE A 26 -29.99 10.59 -8.08
CA PHE A 26 -28.86 11.02 -8.91
C PHE A 26 -29.13 12.26 -9.78
N ALA A 27 -30.33 12.84 -9.73
CA ALA A 27 -30.57 14.15 -10.32
C ALA A 27 -29.63 15.16 -9.64
N ALA A 28 -28.89 15.94 -10.44
CA ALA A 28 -28.16 17.10 -9.93
C ALA A 28 -29.14 17.92 -9.08
N ASP A 29 -28.89 18.01 -7.76
CA ASP A 29 -29.62 18.94 -6.91
C ASP A 29 -29.19 20.33 -7.39
N PRO A 30 -30.08 21.13 -7.98
CA PRO A 30 -29.68 22.39 -8.60
C PRO A 30 -29.30 23.47 -7.56
N ASP A 31 -29.42 23.20 -6.27
CA ASP A 31 -29.13 24.18 -5.23
C ASP A 31 -27.71 24.09 -4.66
N VAL A 32 -27.02 25.24 -4.78
CA VAL A 32 -25.68 25.62 -4.33
C VAL A 32 -24.53 25.13 -5.24
N ASN A 33 -23.86 26.08 -5.91
CA ASN A 33 -22.67 25.88 -6.77
C ASN A 33 -22.88 25.06 -8.07
N GLY A 34 -24.04 25.18 -8.72
CA GLY A 34 -24.24 24.58 -10.05
C GLY A 34 -24.23 23.05 -10.07
N GLY A 35 -24.66 22.41 -8.96
CA GLY A 35 -24.73 20.95 -8.82
C GLY A 35 -23.47 20.28 -8.25
N ILE A 36 -22.44 21.03 -7.87
CA ILE A 36 -21.26 20.50 -7.17
C ILE A 36 -21.59 20.24 -5.70
N ARG A 37 -21.33 19.02 -5.24
CA ARG A 37 -21.58 18.59 -3.86
C ARG A 37 -20.78 19.44 -2.85
N PRO A 38 -21.34 19.69 -1.65
CA PRO A 38 -20.56 20.19 -0.52
C PRO A 38 -19.37 19.26 -0.18
N LEU A 39 -18.24 19.84 0.27
CA LEU A 39 -17.00 19.09 0.61
C LEU A 39 -17.18 18.03 1.71
N ASN A 40 -18.26 18.09 2.49
CA ASN A 40 -18.57 17.16 3.58
C ASN A 40 -19.52 16.03 3.17
N GLU A 41 -20.07 16.05 1.95
CA GLU A 41 -20.99 15.01 1.46
C GLU A 41 -20.25 14.05 0.53
N THR A 42 -20.28 12.75 0.84
CA THR A 42 -19.75 11.70 -0.05
C THR A 42 -20.88 10.76 -0.45
N ARG A 43 -20.96 10.46 -1.74
CA ARG A 43 -21.87 9.44 -2.27
C ARG A 43 -21.21 8.05 -2.27
N LEU A 44 -19.89 7.97 -2.05
CA LEU A 44 -19.12 6.71 -2.01
C LEU A 44 -19.42 5.84 -0.77
N ASN A 45 -20.16 6.35 0.22
CA ASN A 45 -20.61 5.59 1.39
C ASN A 45 -21.69 4.55 1.05
N ASP A 46 -22.50 4.77 0.01
CA ASP A 46 -23.61 3.87 -0.36
C ASP A 46 -23.19 2.76 -1.35
N PHE A 47 -21.92 2.75 -1.78
CA PHE A 47 -21.39 1.74 -2.69
C PHE A 47 -21.08 0.45 -1.92
N SER A 48 -22.10 -0.41 -1.82
CA SER A 48 -21.98 -1.77 -1.30
C SER A 48 -21.50 -2.73 -2.39
N PRO A 49 -20.51 -3.61 -2.11
CA PRO A 49 -20.03 -4.62 -3.06
C PRO A 49 -21.07 -5.69 -3.43
N TYR A 50 -22.27 -5.66 -2.81
CA TYR A 50 -23.33 -6.67 -2.99
C TYR A 50 -24.68 -6.10 -3.41
N ALA A 51 -24.81 -4.78 -3.63
CA ALA A 51 -26.02 -4.26 -4.25
C ALA A 51 -25.99 -4.67 -5.73
N GLY A 52 -26.95 -5.50 -6.15
CA GLY A 52 -27.16 -5.90 -7.55
C GLY A 52 -27.34 -4.74 -8.54
N SER A 53 -27.32 -3.50 -8.05
CA SER A 53 -26.98 -2.28 -8.78
C SER A 53 -25.47 -2.27 -9.06
N ARG A 54 -25.02 -3.19 -9.92
CA ARG A 54 -23.72 -3.08 -10.58
C ARG A 54 -23.59 -1.63 -11.05
N ILE A 55 -22.51 -0.94 -10.71
CA ILE A 55 -22.00 0.08 -11.63
C ILE A 55 -21.59 -0.72 -12.87
N GLY A 56 -22.57 -1.02 -13.72
CA GLY A 56 -22.39 -1.75 -14.97
C GLY A 56 -21.82 -0.86 -16.08
N SER A 57 -21.47 0.38 -15.75
CA SER A 57 -21.13 1.39 -16.73
C SER A 57 -20.44 2.57 -16.05
N VAL A 58 -19.29 2.97 -16.58
CA VAL A 58 -18.86 4.37 -16.55
C VAL A 58 -20.05 5.21 -17.03
N GLY A 59 -20.59 6.03 -16.14
CA GLY A 59 -21.74 6.87 -16.41
C GLY A 59 -21.28 8.25 -16.86
N LEU A 60 -21.90 8.74 -17.91
CA LEU A 60 -21.61 10.02 -18.53
C LEU A 60 -22.90 10.82 -18.67
N SER A 61 -23.02 11.91 -17.92
CA SER A 61 -24.15 12.82 -18.09
C SER A 61 -23.65 14.22 -18.35
N ASP A 62 -23.96 14.75 -19.53
CA ASP A 62 -24.15 16.17 -19.74
C ASP A 62 -25.56 16.59 -19.29
N SER A 63 -25.92 17.87 -19.49
CA SER A 63 -27.24 18.41 -19.15
C SER A 63 -28.40 17.77 -19.92
N ASP A 64 -28.12 17.10 -21.03
CA ASP A 64 -29.14 16.53 -21.93
C ASP A 64 -29.26 15.00 -21.81
N GLY A 65 -28.36 14.34 -21.06
CA GLY A 65 -28.40 12.90 -20.81
C GLY A 65 -28.07 12.04 -22.03
N LEU A 66 -27.50 12.63 -23.09
CA LEU A 66 -27.34 11.99 -24.40
C LEU A 66 -26.06 11.16 -24.55
N PHE A 67 -25.01 11.52 -23.81
CA PHE A 67 -23.71 10.83 -23.86
C PHE A 67 -23.72 9.40 -23.28
N TYR A 68 -24.86 8.97 -22.72
CA TYR A 68 -25.06 7.72 -21.97
C TYR A 68 -25.12 6.46 -22.85
N SER A 69 -25.53 6.58 -24.12
CA SER A 69 -25.69 5.44 -25.05
C SER A 69 -24.48 5.18 -25.96
N GLU A 70 -23.56 6.14 -26.06
CA GLU A 70 -22.56 6.17 -27.14
C GLU A 70 -21.23 5.52 -26.73
N ILE A 71 -20.86 5.63 -25.46
CA ILE A 71 -19.64 5.00 -24.94
C ILE A 71 -19.86 3.52 -24.59
N LEU A 72 -21.04 3.11 -24.11
CA LEU A 72 -21.32 1.67 -23.90
C LEU A 72 -21.61 0.91 -25.21
N GLY A 73 -21.70 1.62 -26.34
CA GLY A 73 -21.76 1.07 -27.70
C GLY A 73 -20.46 1.29 -28.48
N ASP A 74 -20.41 0.82 -29.73
CA ASP A 74 -19.37 1.29 -30.66
C ASP A 74 -19.59 2.79 -30.88
N MET A 75 -18.53 3.61 -30.75
CA MET A 75 -18.55 5.01 -31.18
C MET A 75 -19.15 5.09 -32.58
N THR A 76 -20.14 5.95 -32.78
CA THR A 76 -20.79 6.15 -34.07
C THR A 76 -19.80 6.69 -35.09
N ASP A 77 -20.06 6.47 -36.38
CA ASP A 77 -19.20 7.01 -37.44
C ASP A 77 -19.17 8.56 -37.42
N ILE A 78 -20.24 9.21 -36.92
CA ILE A 78 -20.32 10.67 -36.73
C ILE A 78 -19.30 11.15 -35.68
N GLU A 79 -19.12 10.43 -34.57
CA GLU A 79 -18.17 10.80 -33.52
C GLU A 79 -16.73 10.47 -33.92
N LYS A 80 -16.52 9.39 -34.68
CA LYS A 80 -15.22 9.08 -35.30
C LYS A 80 -14.82 10.15 -36.30
N ASP A 81 -15.77 10.64 -37.09
CA ASP A 81 -15.57 11.76 -38.00
C ASP A 81 -15.33 13.07 -37.24
N ALA A 82 -16.05 13.34 -36.15
CA ALA A 82 -15.79 14.50 -35.28
C ALA A 82 -14.37 14.47 -34.69
N LEU A 83 -13.92 13.33 -34.16
CA LEU A 83 -12.55 13.16 -33.64
C LEU A 83 -11.46 13.29 -34.73
N GLY A 84 -11.80 13.02 -35.99
CA GLY A 84 -10.88 13.05 -37.12
C GLY A 84 -10.89 14.34 -37.95
N SER A 85 -11.95 15.16 -37.86
CA SER A 85 -12.26 16.14 -38.91
C SER A 85 -13.21 17.26 -38.46
N GLU A 86 -12.72 18.23 -37.69
CA GLU A 86 -13.24 19.63 -37.67
C GLU A 86 -12.08 20.57 -37.26
N TRP A 87 -11.93 21.73 -37.93
CA TRP A 87 -10.89 22.72 -37.59
C TRP A 87 -10.97 23.17 -36.11
N ASP A 88 -12.18 23.19 -35.55
CA ASP A 88 -12.47 23.56 -34.15
C ASP A 88 -11.87 22.57 -33.15
N ASN A 89 -11.95 21.26 -33.43
CA ASN A 89 -11.34 20.22 -32.58
C ASN A 89 -9.83 20.35 -32.47
N GLN A 90 -9.18 20.68 -33.59
CA GLN A 90 -7.73 20.85 -33.62
C GLN A 90 -7.27 21.98 -32.68
N GLN A 91 -8.10 23.01 -32.44
CA GLN A 91 -7.76 24.10 -31.52
C GLN A 91 -7.75 23.63 -30.07
N VAL A 92 -8.74 22.85 -29.65
CA VAL A 92 -8.82 22.26 -28.30
C VAL A 92 -7.66 21.29 -28.07
N ILE A 93 -7.46 20.38 -29.03
CA ILE A 93 -6.38 19.39 -29.06
C ILE A 93 -5.03 20.10 -28.90
N ASN A 94 -4.77 21.15 -29.68
CA ASN A 94 -3.51 21.89 -29.64
C ASN A 94 -3.34 22.66 -28.32
N ALA A 95 -4.40 23.30 -27.80
CA ALA A 95 -4.32 24.10 -26.58
C ALA A 95 -4.07 23.27 -25.31
N LEU A 96 -4.55 22.02 -25.31
CA LEU A 96 -4.43 21.07 -24.20
C LEU A 96 -3.32 20.04 -24.39
N GLY A 97 -2.72 19.98 -25.58
CA GLY A 97 -1.70 19.00 -25.93
C GLY A 97 -2.23 17.57 -25.92
N ILE A 98 -3.50 17.36 -26.28
CA ILE A 98 -4.12 16.04 -26.29
C ILE A 98 -3.60 15.25 -27.49
N ASN A 99 -3.14 14.02 -27.29
CA ASN A 99 -2.87 13.12 -28.39
C ASN A 99 -4.11 12.26 -28.65
N VAL A 100 -4.85 12.54 -29.73
CA VAL A 100 -6.08 11.82 -30.09
C VAL A 100 -5.87 10.31 -30.27
N GLU A 101 -4.66 9.84 -30.57
CA GLU A 101 -4.40 8.39 -30.65
C GLU A 101 -4.35 7.72 -29.27
N THR A 102 -3.81 8.41 -28.27
CA THR A 102 -3.45 7.80 -26.98
C THR A 102 -4.28 8.29 -25.81
N ASP A 103 -4.91 9.45 -25.93
CA ASP A 103 -5.58 10.18 -24.86
C ASP A 103 -7.09 10.31 -25.07
N THR A 104 -7.67 9.65 -26.08
CA THR A 104 -9.13 9.53 -26.26
C THR A 104 -9.57 8.06 -26.34
N ILE A 105 -10.87 7.85 -26.27
CA ILE A 105 -11.50 6.54 -26.51
C ILE A 105 -11.68 6.38 -28.02
N LYS A 106 -11.43 5.16 -28.52
CA LYS A 106 -11.59 4.84 -29.94
C LYS A 106 -12.56 3.73 -30.24
N ASN A 107 -12.70 2.78 -29.31
CA ASN A 107 -13.70 1.70 -29.23
C ASN A 107 -13.33 0.95 -27.93
N SER A 108 -14.14 1.01 -26.87
CA SER A 108 -13.91 0.20 -25.67
C SER A 108 -15.15 -0.62 -25.35
N THR A 109 -14.96 -1.91 -25.09
CA THR A 109 -16.00 -2.80 -24.56
C THR A 109 -15.82 -3.05 -23.06
N GLU A 110 -14.74 -2.51 -22.48
CA GLU A 110 -14.37 -2.66 -21.07
C GLU A 110 -14.27 -1.28 -20.43
N TYR A 111 -15.17 -1.03 -19.48
CA TYR A 111 -15.29 0.24 -18.77
C TYR A 111 -14.86 0.16 -17.31
N SER A 112 -14.19 -0.92 -16.92
CA SER A 112 -13.66 -1.07 -15.58
C SER A 112 -12.17 -0.77 -15.54
N PHE A 113 -11.76 -0.15 -14.45
CA PHE A 113 -10.42 0.34 -14.25
C PHE A 113 -9.55 -0.78 -13.68
N PRO A 114 -8.48 -1.21 -14.39
CA PRO A 114 -7.57 -2.21 -13.86
C PRO A 114 -6.90 -1.72 -12.57
N GLY A 115 -6.93 -2.56 -11.56
CA GLY A 115 -6.26 -2.33 -10.29
C GLY A 115 -5.33 -3.50 -9.96
N LYS A 116 -4.16 -3.19 -9.40
CA LYS A 116 -3.19 -4.17 -8.94
C LYS A 116 -2.87 -3.93 -7.48
N LEU A 117 -2.88 -4.99 -6.67
CA LEU A 117 -2.54 -4.95 -5.25
C LEU A 117 -1.27 -5.77 -5.01
N GLU A 118 -0.30 -5.17 -4.32
CA GLU A 118 0.97 -5.79 -3.94
C GLU A 118 1.30 -5.49 -2.48
N THR A 119 2.16 -6.30 -1.88
CA THR A 119 2.75 -6.01 -0.56
C THR A 119 4.27 -6.02 -0.64
N ASP A 120 4.92 -5.36 0.31
CA ASP A 120 6.37 -5.47 0.53
C ASP A 120 6.74 -6.63 1.46
N ALA A 121 5.77 -7.49 1.79
CA ALA A 121 5.94 -8.53 2.79
C ALA A 121 7.12 -9.45 2.42
N PRO A 122 8.05 -9.70 3.35
CA PRO A 122 9.08 -10.71 3.16
C PRO A 122 8.45 -12.11 3.03
N GLN A 123 9.29 -13.10 2.76
CA GLN A 123 8.86 -14.51 2.59
C GLN A 123 8.09 -15.05 3.81
N GLN A 124 8.33 -14.53 5.01
CA GLN A 124 7.61 -14.85 6.23
C GLN A 124 7.43 -13.59 7.08
N VAL A 125 6.23 -13.41 7.63
CA VAL A 125 5.90 -12.26 8.51
C VAL A 125 5.42 -12.76 9.86
N ALA A 126 6.05 -12.29 10.92
CA ALA A 126 5.75 -12.64 12.30
C ALA A 126 4.67 -11.75 12.92
N ASN A 127 4.10 -12.21 14.04
CA ASN A 127 3.23 -11.36 14.88
C ASN A 127 3.97 -10.10 15.35
N GLY A 128 3.31 -8.95 15.26
CA GLY A 128 3.86 -7.64 15.61
C GLY A 128 4.62 -6.95 14.48
N GLU A 129 4.97 -7.66 13.40
CA GLU A 129 5.60 -7.05 12.23
C GLU A 129 4.59 -6.26 11.40
N HIS A 130 5.11 -5.26 10.70
CA HIS A 130 4.35 -4.36 9.85
C HIS A 130 4.60 -4.68 8.38
N ILE A 131 3.55 -4.62 7.58
CA ILE A 131 3.61 -4.72 6.12
C ILE A 131 3.08 -3.41 5.51
N GLN A 132 3.56 -3.12 4.32
CA GLN A 132 3.01 -2.13 3.41
C GLN A 132 2.19 -2.83 2.32
N ALA A 133 1.05 -2.25 1.98
CA ALA A 133 0.25 -2.64 0.82
C ALA A 133 0.21 -1.47 -0.17
N THR A 134 0.45 -1.77 -1.45
CA THR A 134 0.41 -0.80 -2.55
C THR A 134 -0.67 -1.20 -3.54
N TYR A 135 -1.62 -0.30 -3.77
CA TYR A 135 -2.66 -0.44 -4.80
C TYR A 135 -2.39 0.53 -5.94
N THR A 136 -2.18 0.01 -7.15
CA THR A 136 -2.00 0.82 -8.36
C THR A 136 -3.26 0.72 -9.21
N LEU A 137 -3.91 1.86 -9.44
CA LEU A 137 -5.07 2.03 -10.29
C LEU A 137 -4.63 2.62 -11.63
N ASP A 138 -4.97 1.98 -12.74
CA ASP A 138 -4.83 2.57 -14.07
C ASP A 138 -5.96 3.59 -14.28
N ALA A 139 -5.59 4.88 -14.31
CA ALA A 139 -6.51 6.00 -14.51
C ALA A 139 -6.59 6.44 -15.97
N SER A 140 -5.93 5.72 -16.90
CA SER A 140 -5.86 6.08 -18.31
C SER A 140 -7.24 6.10 -18.96
N LEU A 141 -8.14 5.21 -18.56
CA LEU A 141 -9.50 5.20 -19.06
C LEU A 141 -10.23 6.50 -18.69
N LEU A 142 -10.11 6.98 -17.45
CA LEU A 142 -10.75 8.23 -16.99
C LEU A 142 -10.24 9.43 -17.79
N LYS A 143 -8.92 9.52 -17.95
CA LYS A 143 -8.29 10.54 -18.80
C LYS A 143 -8.86 10.50 -20.22
N LYS A 144 -8.92 9.30 -20.82
CA LYS A 144 -9.45 9.10 -22.16
C LYS A 144 -10.90 9.52 -22.29
N THR A 145 -11.75 9.14 -21.33
CA THR A 145 -13.17 9.49 -21.36
C THR A 145 -13.38 10.99 -21.21
N LEU A 146 -12.67 11.64 -20.26
CA LEU A 146 -12.77 13.08 -20.05
C LEU A 146 -12.32 13.88 -21.28
N ASN A 147 -11.21 13.50 -21.90
CA ASN A 147 -10.71 14.17 -23.11
C ASN A 147 -11.65 13.97 -24.30
N THR A 148 -12.18 12.77 -24.49
CA THR A 148 -13.14 12.48 -25.57
C THR A 148 -14.36 13.38 -25.41
N TRP A 149 -14.95 13.41 -24.21
CA TRP A 149 -16.08 14.28 -23.89
C TRP A 149 -15.80 15.76 -24.14
N LEU A 150 -14.61 16.26 -23.74
CA LEU A 150 -14.29 17.68 -23.91
C LEU A 150 -14.17 18.04 -25.40
N ILE A 151 -13.54 17.19 -26.20
CA ILE A 151 -13.38 17.42 -27.64
C ILE A 151 -14.77 17.45 -28.31
N THR A 152 -15.60 16.42 -28.08
CA THR A 152 -16.91 16.32 -28.74
C THR A 152 -17.93 17.35 -28.25
N SER A 153 -17.81 17.84 -27.01
CA SER A 153 -18.71 18.88 -26.46
C SER A 153 -18.35 20.31 -26.89
N THR A 154 -17.20 20.49 -27.55
CA THR A 154 -16.72 21.81 -28.02
C THR A 154 -16.68 21.91 -29.54
N SER A 155 -17.09 20.85 -30.24
CA SER A 155 -17.13 20.74 -31.70
C SER A 155 -18.54 20.87 -32.22
N SER A 156 -18.89 22.05 -32.72
CA SER A 156 -20.15 22.22 -33.45
C SER A 156 -19.98 23.23 -34.58
N GLU A 157 -20.04 22.77 -35.85
CA GLU A 157 -20.03 23.65 -37.02
C GLU A 157 -21.35 24.41 -37.17
N ASN A 158 -21.51 25.48 -36.38
CA ASN A 158 -22.76 26.22 -36.25
C ASN A 158 -22.75 27.59 -36.96
N ALA A 159 -21.75 27.86 -37.81
CA ALA A 159 -21.61 29.13 -38.51
C ALA A 159 -21.19 28.96 -39.98
N ALA A 160 -21.25 30.06 -40.74
CA ALA A 160 -20.92 30.07 -42.17
C ALA A 160 -19.42 29.84 -42.48
N THR A 161 -18.54 30.06 -41.51
CA THR A 161 -17.11 29.78 -41.60
C THR A 161 -16.61 29.12 -40.32
N HIS A 162 -15.52 28.35 -40.39
CA HIS A 162 -14.88 27.72 -39.23
C HIS A 162 -14.45 28.77 -38.19
N GLU A 163 -13.90 29.91 -38.63
CA GLU A 163 -13.45 30.97 -37.70
C GLU A 163 -14.64 31.64 -36.99
N ASP A 164 -15.76 31.83 -37.68
CA ASP A 164 -16.99 32.35 -37.06
C ASP A 164 -17.60 31.31 -36.09
N SER A 165 -17.55 30.02 -36.45
CA SER A 165 -18.03 28.91 -35.62
C SER A 165 -17.26 28.86 -34.30
N TRP A 166 -15.94 28.96 -34.40
CA TRP A 166 -15.05 28.94 -33.25
C TRP A 166 -15.21 30.09 -32.28
N ASN A 167 -15.50 31.28 -32.80
CA ASN A 167 -15.65 32.47 -32.01
C ASN A 167 -17.02 32.57 -31.32
N THR A 168 -17.91 31.59 -31.52
CA THR A 168 -19.15 31.49 -30.76
C THR A 168 -18.87 31.16 -29.29
N PRO A 169 -19.69 31.68 -28.35
CA PRO A 169 -19.58 31.30 -26.93
C PRO A 169 -19.70 29.79 -26.70
N SER A 170 -20.51 29.08 -27.49
CA SER A 170 -20.75 27.64 -27.37
C SER A 170 -19.55 26.76 -27.76
N ASN A 171 -18.64 27.22 -28.62
CA ASN A 171 -17.43 26.46 -28.98
C ASN A 171 -16.17 26.94 -28.23
N SER A 172 -16.20 28.14 -27.63
CA SER A 172 -15.03 28.76 -27.00
C SER A 172 -15.12 28.92 -25.47
N TRP A 173 -16.21 28.47 -24.84
CA TRP A 173 -16.45 28.60 -23.40
C TRP A 173 -15.30 28.10 -22.52
N TRP A 174 -14.63 27.03 -22.95
CA TRP A 174 -13.54 26.38 -22.23
C TRP A 174 -12.27 27.25 -22.09
N LYS A 175 -12.06 28.25 -22.96
CA LYS A 175 -10.82 29.04 -23.00
C LYS A 175 -10.65 29.96 -21.79
N ASN A 176 -11.74 30.58 -21.36
CA ASN A 176 -11.75 31.60 -20.31
C ASN A 176 -12.72 31.20 -19.19
N SER A 177 -12.81 29.90 -18.90
CA SER A 177 -13.77 29.41 -17.93
C SER A 177 -13.32 29.66 -16.49
N ASP A 178 -14.29 29.86 -15.61
CA ASP A 178 -14.12 29.61 -14.17
C ASP A 178 -14.65 28.21 -13.86
N THR A 179 -13.78 27.35 -13.35
CA THR A 179 -14.04 25.91 -13.21
C THR A 179 -13.89 25.45 -11.78
N LYS A 180 -14.84 24.60 -11.36
CA LYS A 180 -14.88 23.91 -10.07
C LYS A 180 -14.94 22.41 -10.30
N SER A 181 -14.34 21.63 -9.41
CA SER A 181 -14.36 20.17 -9.46
C SER A 181 -14.38 19.57 -8.06
N ASP A 182 -15.15 18.50 -7.86
CA ASP A 182 -15.14 17.69 -6.63
C ASP A 182 -14.85 16.22 -6.94
N PRO A 183 -13.57 15.87 -7.21
CA PRO A 183 -13.18 14.49 -7.40
C PRO A 183 -12.95 13.78 -6.07
N GLU A 184 -13.37 12.51 -6.02
CA GLU A 184 -13.21 11.62 -4.88
C GLU A 184 -12.84 10.22 -5.36
N LEU A 185 -11.84 9.60 -4.72
CA LEU A 185 -11.54 8.18 -4.86
C LEU A 185 -11.67 7.51 -3.49
N ALA A 186 -12.16 6.28 -3.47
CA ALA A 186 -12.20 5.46 -2.27
C ALA A 186 -11.57 4.09 -2.55
N PHE A 187 -10.61 3.70 -1.73
CA PHE A 187 -10.00 2.38 -1.76
C PHE A 187 -10.48 1.59 -0.54
N ILE A 188 -11.04 0.41 -0.77
CA ILE A 188 -11.62 -0.44 0.28
C ILE A 188 -10.82 -1.72 0.32
N PHE A 189 -10.13 -1.94 1.43
CA PHE A 189 -9.38 -3.17 1.71
C PHE A 189 -10.22 -4.06 2.62
N ASP A 190 -10.42 -5.31 2.23
CA ASP A 190 -10.88 -6.36 3.12
C ASP A 190 -9.66 -7.10 3.68
N LEU A 191 -9.49 -7.01 5.00
CA LEU A 191 -8.36 -7.57 5.73
C LEU A 191 -8.79 -8.86 6.45
N PRO A 192 -7.93 -9.88 6.54
CA PRO A 192 -8.18 -11.01 7.43
C PRO A 192 -8.05 -10.55 8.90
N SER A 193 -8.66 -11.28 9.84
CA SER A 193 -8.67 -10.92 11.27
C SER A 193 -7.28 -10.85 11.91
N GLN A 194 -6.29 -11.50 11.30
CA GLN A 194 -4.89 -11.48 11.68
C GLN A 194 -4.12 -10.25 11.16
N ILE A 195 -4.73 -9.35 10.41
CA ILE A 195 -4.11 -8.10 9.97
C ILE A 195 -4.89 -6.93 10.55
N SER A 196 -4.23 -6.15 11.41
CA SER A 196 -4.79 -4.95 12.01
C SER A 196 -4.39 -3.70 11.21
N ALA A 197 -5.37 -2.84 10.96
CA ALA A 197 -5.14 -1.50 10.38
C ALA A 197 -5.22 -0.37 11.42
N THR A 198 -5.22 -0.67 12.72
CA THR A 198 -5.37 0.36 13.77
C THR A 198 -4.27 1.44 13.72
N SER A 199 -3.05 1.08 13.34
CA SER A 199 -1.91 1.98 13.17
C SER A 199 -1.66 2.41 11.72
N ALA A 200 -2.56 2.04 10.81
CA ALA A 200 -2.34 2.21 9.39
C ALA A 200 -2.27 3.70 9.01
N THR A 201 -1.38 4.03 8.10
CA THR A 201 -1.30 5.36 7.48
C THR A 201 -1.34 5.22 5.97
N ALA A 202 -1.88 6.21 5.28
CA ALA A 202 -2.08 6.15 3.84
C ALA A 202 -1.55 7.40 3.13
N SER A 203 -0.97 7.20 1.95
CA SER A 203 -0.52 8.27 1.06
C SER A 203 -0.84 7.94 -0.38
N VAL A 204 -1.12 8.96 -1.21
CA VAL A 204 -1.40 8.80 -2.63
C VAL A 204 -0.34 9.50 -3.47
N SER A 205 -0.02 8.95 -4.63
CA SER A 205 0.85 9.55 -5.65
C SER A 205 0.23 9.44 -7.05
N GLY A 206 0.72 10.24 -8.00
CA GLY A 206 0.14 10.35 -9.36
C GLY A 206 -1.01 11.35 -9.48
N LEU A 207 -1.29 12.12 -8.42
CA LEU A 207 -2.31 13.18 -8.36
C LEU A 207 -1.71 14.54 -8.00
N ASP A 208 -0.43 14.74 -8.34
CA ASP A 208 0.35 15.92 -7.96
C ASP A 208 -0.26 17.22 -8.51
N GLY A 209 -0.30 18.27 -7.67
CA GLY A 209 -0.83 19.57 -8.06
C GLY A 209 -2.35 19.65 -8.23
N LEU A 210 -3.09 18.56 -7.97
CA LEU A 210 -4.56 18.53 -7.94
C LEU A 210 -5.15 18.81 -6.55
N GLY A 211 -4.33 18.78 -5.49
CA GLY A 211 -4.73 19.21 -4.14
C GLY A 211 -5.60 18.19 -3.40
N PHE A 212 -5.21 16.91 -3.43
CA PHE A 212 -5.93 15.85 -2.72
C PHE A 212 -5.46 15.68 -1.27
N ASN A 213 -6.42 15.41 -0.40
CA ASN A 213 -6.22 14.96 0.97
C ASN A 213 -6.56 13.47 1.08
N VAL A 214 -5.88 12.79 2.01
CA VAL A 214 -6.10 11.37 2.28
C VAL A 214 -6.62 11.21 3.71
N THR A 215 -7.70 10.45 3.86
CA THR A 215 -8.26 10.07 5.17
C THR A 215 -8.46 8.56 5.23
N THR A 216 -8.39 8.00 6.44
CA THR A 216 -8.51 6.56 6.67
C THR A 216 -9.57 6.28 7.72
N THR A 217 -10.43 5.31 7.46
CA THR A 217 -11.45 4.83 8.40
C THR A 217 -11.33 3.30 8.50
N VAL A 218 -11.35 2.78 9.72
CA VAL A 218 -11.33 1.34 9.99
C VAL A 218 -12.67 0.93 10.59
N ASP A 219 -13.34 -0.04 9.98
CA ASP A 219 -14.56 -0.65 10.48
C ASP A 219 -14.41 -2.19 10.47
N GLY A 220 -14.14 -2.74 11.65
CA GLY A 220 -13.80 -4.16 11.81
C GLY A 220 -12.59 -4.55 10.97
N GLN A 221 -12.81 -5.43 10.00
CA GLN A 221 -11.80 -5.95 9.07
C GLN A 221 -11.72 -5.14 7.77
N LYS A 222 -12.42 -4.02 7.67
CA LYS A 222 -12.40 -3.16 6.49
C LYS A 222 -11.61 -1.90 6.77
N LEU A 223 -10.59 -1.66 5.96
CA LEU A 223 -9.90 -0.38 5.90
C LEU A 223 -10.37 0.37 4.66
N ARG A 224 -10.97 1.55 4.88
CA ARG A 224 -11.33 2.48 3.82
C ARG A 224 -10.32 3.63 3.80
N VAL A 225 -9.77 3.90 2.63
CA VAL A 225 -8.94 5.09 2.38
C VAL A 225 -9.68 5.98 1.39
N ASN A 226 -10.05 7.18 1.83
CA ASN A 226 -10.67 8.19 0.99
C ASN A 226 -9.62 9.19 0.54
N VAL A 227 -9.61 9.49 -0.75
CA VAL A 227 -8.74 10.47 -1.39
C VAL A 227 -9.65 11.51 -2.03
N ARG A 228 -9.75 12.69 -1.41
CA ARG A 228 -10.67 13.75 -1.86
C ARG A 228 -9.97 15.08 -1.98
N LYS A 229 -10.32 15.86 -2.99
CA LYS A 229 -9.77 17.20 -3.18
C LYS A 229 -10.10 18.12 -2.00
N SER A 230 -9.14 18.93 -1.58
CA SER A 230 -9.28 19.81 -0.42
C SER A 230 -10.07 21.10 -0.69
N ALA A 231 -10.24 21.45 -1.96
CA ALA A 231 -10.95 22.65 -2.41
C ALA A 231 -11.61 22.40 -3.77
N ILE A 232 -12.81 22.94 -3.99
CA ILE A 232 -13.53 22.74 -5.24
C ILE A 232 -12.99 23.61 -6.38
N GLU A 233 -12.46 24.80 -6.08
CA GLU A 233 -11.95 25.72 -7.10
C GLU A 233 -10.78 25.10 -7.88
N THR A 234 -10.76 25.25 -9.21
CA THR A 234 -9.70 24.70 -10.08
C THR A 234 -8.98 25.75 -10.92
N GLY A 235 -9.56 26.94 -11.07
CA GLY A 235 -9.12 27.93 -12.04
C GLY A 235 -9.76 27.65 -13.40
N SER A 236 -8.99 27.74 -14.48
CA SER A 236 -9.51 27.48 -15.83
C SER A 236 -9.67 25.98 -16.12
N LEU A 237 -10.62 25.62 -16.99
CA LEU A 237 -10.80 24.25 -17.46
C LEU A 237 -9.53 23.75 -18.16
N VAL A 238 -8.83 24.65 -18.86
CA VAL A 238 -7.56 24.36 -19.52
C VAL A 238 -6.51 23.89 -18.52
N ASP A 239 -6.35 24.59 -17.41
CA ASP A 239 -5.37 24.22 -16.39
C ASP A 239 -5.74 22.92 -15.68
N LEU A 240 -7.04 22.68 -15.47
CA LEU A 240 -7.56 21.43 -14.92
C LEU A 240 -7.24 20.24 -15.86
N PHE A 241 -7.54 20.37 -17.16
CA PHE A 241 -7.32 19.29 -18.13
C PHE A 241 -5.85 19.03 -18.40
N ARG A 242 -4.97 20.04 -18.35
CA ARG A 242 -3.50 19.80 -18.38
C ARG A 242 -3.03 18.92 -17.24
N LYS A 243 -3.56 19.14 -16.03
CA LYS A 243 -3.25 18.30 -14.86
C LYS A 243 -3.83 16.90 -15.03
N ILE A 244 -5.08 16.77 -15.45
CA ILE A 244 -5.72 15.47 -15.74
C ILE A 244 -4.93 14.68 -16.79
N ASN A 245 -4.43 15.35 -17.83
CA ASN A 245 -3.64 14.72 -18.89
C ASN A 245 -2.30 14.18 -18.41
N SER A 246 -1.78 14.69 -17.29
CA SER A 246 -0.59 14.15 -16.64
C SER A 246 -0.87 12.90 -15.79
N VAL A 247 -2.14 12.58 -15.52
CA VAL A 247 -2.54 11.42 -14.71
C VAL A 247 -2.70 10.18 -15.61
N SER A 248 -1.81 9.22 -15.44
CA SER A 248 -1.93 7.88 -16.05
C SER A 248 -2.24 6.81 -15.01
N THR A 249 -1.65 6.94 -13.82
CA THR A 249 -1.71 5.94 -12.76
C THR A 249 -1.88 6.64 -11.42
N VAL A 250 -2.76 6.11 -10.58
CA VAL A 250 -2.91 6.55 -9.19
C VAL A 250 -2.42 5.42 -8.30
N THR A 251 -1.43 5.71 -7.46
CA THR A 251 -0.86 4.73 -6.55
C THR A 251 -1.17 5.11 -5.11
N LEU A 252 -1.95 4.26 -4.44
CA LEU A 252 -2.19 4.32 -3.01
C LEU A 252 -1.19 3.41 -2.30
N THR A 253 -0.53 3.95 -1.27
CA THR A 253 0.31 3.19 -0.35
C THR A 253 -0.29 3.23 1.05
N VAL A 254 -0.54 2.05 1.62
CA VAL A 254 -0.96 1.87 3.01
C VAL A 254 0.21 1.26 3.79
N ASN A 255 0.71 1.98 4.80
CA ASN A 255 1.77 1.53 5.68
C ASN A 255 1.21 1.06 7.03
N ASN A 256 2.02 0.33 7.80
CA ASN A 256 1.75 -0.07 9.18
C ASN A 256 0.51 -0.97 9.35
N LEU A 257 0.25 -1.86 8.38
CA LEU A 257 -0.65 -3.00 8.58
C LEU A 257 0.07 -4.03 9.45
N THR A 258 -0.50 -4.39 10.59
CA THR A 258 0.20 -5.21 11.60
C THR A 258 -0.31 -6.64 11.59
N VAL A 259 0.59 -7.61 11.43
CA VAL A 259 0.26 -9.04 11.58
C VAL A 259 0.10 -9.37 13.06
N GLN A 260 -0.94 -10.11 13.42
CA GLN A 260 -1.27 -10.42 14.80
C GLN A 260 -2.01 -11.75 14.92
N SER A 261 -1.97 -12.33 16.13
CA SER A 261 -2.78 -13.49 16.50
C SER A 261 -2.63 -14.71 15.60
N VAL A 262 -1.47 -14.87 14.94
CA VAL A 262 -1.12 -16.04 14.14
C VAL A 262 -0.60 -17.14 15.07
N THR A 263 -1.26 -18.31 15.05
CA THR A 263 -0.95 -19.46 15.91
C THR A 263 -0.29 -20.63 15.18
N SER A 264 -0.35 -20.62 13.84
CA SER A 264 0.36 -21.54 12.96
C SER A 264 0.64 -20.85 11.62
N ALA A 265 1.65 -21.33 10.88
CA ALA A 265 1.95 -20.79 9.55
C ALA A 265 0.72 -20.87 8.63
N GLN A 266 0.38 -19.75 8.00
CA GLN A 266 -0.79 -19.64 7.12
C GLN A 266 -0.66 -18.47 6.14
N ASP A 267 -1.39 -18.59 5.04
CA ASP A 267 -1.50 -17.56 4.02
C ASP A 267 -2.67 -16.63 4.34
N LEU A 268 -2.37 -15.34 4.50
CA LEU A 268 -3.35 -14.29 4.77
C LEU A 268 -3.66 -13.56 3.46
N SER A 269 -4.88 -13.74 2.95
CA SER A 269 -5.35 -13.05 1.74
C SER A 269 -5.84 -11.65 2.09
N ILE A 270 -5.26 -10.64 1.46
CA ILE A 270 -5.74 -9.26 1.47
C ILE A 270 -6.41 -9.00 0.12
N SER A 271 -7.57 -8.35 0.13
CA SER A 271 -8.21 -7.90 -1.12
C SER A 271 -8.47 -6.40 -1.06
N ALA A 272 -8.51 -5.76 -2.23
CA ALA A 272 -8.84 -4.35 -2.34
C ALA A 272 -9.61 -4.00 -3.61
N GLN A 273 -10.48 -3.00 -3.51
CA GLN A 273 -11.21 -2.39 -4.63
C GLN A 273 -11.07 -0.88 -4.57
N ALA A 274 -11.11 -0.25 -5.74
CA ALA A 274 -11.15 1.21 -5.85
C ALA A 274 -12.47 1.65 -6.51
N TYR A 275 -12.98 2.77 -6.05
CA TYR A 275 -14.11 3.48 -6.63
C TYR A 275 -13.73 4.93 -6.81
N GLY A 276 -14.40 5.60 -7.73
CA GLY A 276 -14.17 7.01 -7.96
C GLY A 276 -15.43 7.72 -8.42
N GLU A 277 -15.44 9.01 -8.14
CA GLU A 277 -16.42 9.95 -8.63
C GLU A 277 -15.67 11.20 -9.08
N TYR A 278 -16.05 11.73 -10.22
CA TYR A 278 -15.49 12.96 -10.74
C TYR A 278 -16.63 13.85 -11.19
N SER A 279 -16.77 15.01 -10.57
CA SER A 279 -17.74 16.02 -10.96
C SER A 279 -17.03 17.33 -11.22
N PHE A 280 -17.43 18.05 -12.25
CA PHE A 280 -16.96 19.40 -12.48
C PHE A 280 -18.03 20.29 -13.12
N TYR A 281 -17.80 21.58 -12.96
CA TYR A 281 -18.67 22.65 -13.40
C TYR A 281 -17.78 23.77 -13.95
N ALA A 282 -18.06 24.23 -15.17
CA ALA A 282 -17.28 25.27 -15.82
C ALA A 282 -18.20 26.36 -16.36
N THR A 283 -17.84 27.63 -16.11
CA THR A 283 -18.62 28.79 -16.56
C THR A 283 -17.85 29.74 -17.43
N SER A 284 -18.48 30.30 -18.46
CA SER A 284 -17.84 31.30 -19.32
C SER A 284 -18.47 32.70 -19.17
N PRO A 285 -17.67 33.78 -19.14
CA PRO A 285 -18.20 35.14 -19.09
C PRO A 285 -19.00 35.48 -20.36
N GLY A 286 -20.26 35.89 -20.21
CA GLY A 286 -21.07 36.49 -21.29
C GLY A 286 -21.90 35.51 -22.15
N ALA A 287 -21.94 34.22 -21.82
CA ALA A 287 -22.81 33.25 -22.51
C ALA A 287 -24.24 33.23 -21.93
N ALA A 288 -25.25 32.97 -22.79
CA ALA A 288 -26.66 32.90 -22.40
C ALA A 288 -26.99 31.62 -21.60
N GLU A 289 -26.27 30.53 -21.86
CA GLU A 289 -26.23 29.32 -21.03
C GLU A 289 -24.80 29.14 -20.51
N PRO A 290 -24.44 29.83 -19.42
CA PRO A 290 -23.04 30.08 -19.08
C PRO A 290 -22.37 28.90 -18.38
N TYR A 291 -22.86 27.66 -18.50
CA TYR A 291 -22.36 26.54 -17.72
C TYR A 291 -22.33 25.21 -18.46
N SER A 292 -21.25 24.45 -18.27
CA SER A 292 -21.15 23.05 -18.65
C SER A 292 -20.91 22.20 -17.40
N TYR A 293 -21.64 21.09 -17.29
CA TYR A 293 -21.54 20.13 -16.20
C TYR A 293 -21.04 18.79 -16.73
N GLY A 294 -20.18 18.14 -15.97
CA GLY A 294 -19.83 16.74 -16.21
C GLY A 294 -19.80 15.97 -14.91
N TYR A 295 -20.45 14.81 -14.91
CA TYR A 295 -20.46 13.86 -13.80
C TYR A 295 -20.04 12.48 -14.27
N TRP A 296 -19.25 11.84 -13.41
CA TRP A 296 -18.63 10.56 -13.68
C TRP A 296 -18.60 9.73 -12.41
N ALA A 297 -19.00 8.47 -12.54
CA ALA A 297 -18.74 7.45 -11.53
C ALA A 297 -17.93 6.32 -12.16
N MET A 298 -16.96 5.81 -11.41
CA MET A 298 -16.12 4.69 -11.80
C MET A 298 -16.02 3.65 -10.69
N GLY A 299 -15.97 2.39 -11.10
CA GLY A 299 -15.54 1.28 -10.27
C GLY A 299 -14.35 0.59 -10.91
N ALA A 300 -13.41 0.14 -10.08
CA ALA A 300 -12.43 -0.85 -10.51
C ALA A 300 -13.12 -2.12 -11.02
N GLN A 301 -12.35 -2.99 -11.66
CA GLN A 301 -12.82 -4.30 -12.12
C GLN A 301 -13.71 -5.01 -11.09
N PRO A 302 -14.77 -5.73 -11.53
CA PRO A 302 -15.74 -6.35 -10.61
C PRO A 302 -15.10 -7.30 -9.59
N ASN A 303 -13.96 -7.89 -9.94
CA ASN A 303 -13.18 -8.73 -9.05
C ASN A 303 -12.15 -7.88 -8.30
N PRO A 304 -12.12 -7.94 -6.95
CA PRO A 304 -11.10 -7.26 -6.18
C PRO A 304 -9.70 -7.75 -6.55
N ALA A 305 -8.73 -6.84 -6.54
CA ALA A 305 -7.33 -7.22 -6.60
C ALA A 305 -6.94 -7.89 -5.29
N THR A 306 -6.19 -8.99 -5.36
CA THR A 306 -5.78 -9.76 -4.17
C THR A 306 -4.27 -9.90 -4.10
N THR A 307 -3.77 -10.06 -2.88
CA THR A 307 -2.39 -10.39 -2.58
C THR A 307 -2.35 -11.25 -1.31
N THR A 308 -1.26 -11.97 -1.12
CA THR A 308 -1.11 -12.92 0.00
C THR A 308 0.10 -12.55 0.82
N VAL A 309 -0.03 -12.68 2.14
CA VAL A 309 1.06 -12.56 3.11
C VAL A 309 1.24 -13.90 3.80
N HIS A 310 2.44 -14.45 3.75
CA HIS A 310 2.78 -15.70 4.43
C HIS A 310 3.11 -15.39 5.89
N ALA A 311 2.15 -15.59 6.78
CA ALA A 311 2.30 -15.25 8.19
C ALA A 311 2.68 -16.48 9.02
N VAL A 312 3.56 -16.30 10.00
CA VAL A 312 4.06 -17.37 10.86
C VAL A 312 3.86 -17.05 12.33
N ALA A 313 3.53 -18.08 13.12
CA ALA A 313 3.58 -17.98 14.57
C ALA A 313 5.04 -17.87 15.02
N THR A 314 5.27 -17.22 16.15
CA THR A 314 6.60 -17.07 16.73
C THR A 314 6.68 -17.69 18.11
N SER A 315 7.88 -18.13 18.47
CA SER A 315 8.22 -18.64 19.80
C SER A 315 9.48 -17.96 20.30
N THR A 316 9.54 -17.75 21.62
CA THR A 316 10.62 -17.04 22.28
C THR A 316 11.45 -17.99 23.13
N VAL A 317 12.76 -17.99 22.89
CA VAL A 317 13.73 -18.63 23.78
C VAL A 317 14.29 -17.57 24.72
N THR A 318 14.06 -17.75 26.01
CA THR A 318 14.57 -16.86 27.07
C THR A 318 15.76 -17.50 27.74
N PHE A 319 16.90 -16.82 27.68
CA PHE A 319 18.16 -17.25 28.28
C PHE A 319 18.31 -16.59 29.65
N ILE A 320 18.40 -17.39 30.71
CA ILE A 320 18.55 -16.94 32.09
C ILE A 320 19.97 -17.21 32.57
N ASN A 321 20.62 -16.19 33.11
CA ASN A 321 21.92 -16.33 33.75
C ASN A 321 21.89 -15.73 35.15
N LYS A 322 22.29 -16.51 36.17
CA LYS A 322 22.31 -16.10 37.58
C LYS A 322 20.97 -15.47 38.02
N GLY A 323 19.86 -16.12 37.66
CA GLY A 323 18.50 -15.68 38.00
C GLY A 323 18.01 -14.39 37.29
N GLN A 324 18.71 -13.91 36.27
CA GLN A 324 18.33 -12.73 35.47
C GLN A 324 18.21 -13.09 33.99
N THR A 325 17.34 -12.39 33.27
CA THR A 325 17.27 -12.53 31.80
C THR A 325 18.56 -12.01 31.19
N TYR A 326 19.29 -12.91 30.54
CA TYR A 326 20.53 -12.64 29.84
C TYR A 326 20.27 -12.21 28.39
N ALA A 327 19.36 -12.89 27.71
CA ALA A 327 18.92 -12.58 26.36
C ALA A 327 17.55 -13.21 26.08
N SER A 328 16.85 -12.69 25.07
CA SER A 328 15.65 -13.31 24.51
C SER A 328 15.76 -13.30 22.99
N VAL A 329 15.39 -14.42 22.37
CA VAL A 329 15.45 -14.61 20.92
C VAL A 329 14.10 -15.11 20.45
N THR A 330 13.49 -14.42 19.49
CA THR A 330 12.21 -14.79 18.90
C THR A 330 12.43 -15.33 17.50
N VAL A 331 11.87 -16.51 17.22
CA VAL A 331 11.97 -17.20 15.91
C VAL A 331 10.60 -17.71 15.48
N PRO A 332 10.37 -17.97 14.17
CA PRO A 332 9.17 -18.67 13.74
C PRO A 332 9.04 -20.04 14.44
N THR A 333 7.86 -20.35 14.96
CA THR A 333 7.58 -21.62 15.63
C THR A 333 7.87 -22.80 14.70
N GLY A 334 8.59 -23.81 15.20
CA GLY A 334 9.07 -24.95 14.43
C GLY A 334 10.43 -24.72 13.75
N SER A 335 11.07 -23.57 13.96
CA SER A 335 12.42 -23.27 13.48
C SER A 335 13.50 -23.53 14.54
N THR A 336 14.76 -23.49 14.12
CA THR A 336 15.96 -23.59 14.97
C THR A 336 16.60 -22.22 15.18
N LEU A 337 17.57 -22.13 16.11
CA LEU A 337 18.37 -20.92 16.37
C LEU A 337 19.76 -20.97 15.68
N ASN A 338 19.99 -21.90 14.76
CA ASN A 338 21.26 -22.07 14.07
C ASN A 338 21.41 -21.22 12.79
N THR A 339 20.41 -20.38 12.46
CA THR A 339 20.56 -19.32 11.47
C THR A 339 21.47 -18.22 12.00
N GLU A 340 22.24 -17.57 11.12
CA GLU A 340 23.42 -16.73 11.45
C GLU A 340 23.24 -15.88 12.72
N ASN A 341 24.02 -16.18 13.77
CA ASN A 341 24.14 -15.44 15.04
C ASN A 341 22.89 -15.38 15.94
N SER A 342 21.97 -16.34 15.86
CA SER A 342 20.74 -16.28 16.69
C SER A 342 20.92 -16.74 18.15
N MET A 343 22.00 -17.46 18.50
CA MET A 343 22.31 -17.78 19.91
C MET A 343 23.09 -16.63 20.57
N PRO A 344 22.76 -16.26 21.83
CA PRO A 344 23.52 -15.23 22.52
C PRO A 344 24.95 -15.70 22.82
N ALA A 345 25.88 -14.75 22.88
CA ALA A 345 27.25 -15.05 23.27
C ALA A 345 27.31 -15.74 24.64
N ASN A 346 28.16 -16.76 24.78
CA ASN A 346 28.31 -17.48 26.04
C ASN A 346 28.62 -16.50 27.20
N PRO A 347 27.94 -16.64 28.35
CA PRO A 347 28.21 -15.78 29.50
C PRO A 347 29.67 -15.85 29.94
N THR A 348 30.22 -14.70 30.32
CA THR A 348 31.56 -14.64 30.92
C THR A 348 31.54 -15.25 32.33
N THR A 349 32.47 -16.16 32.61
CA THR A 349 32.64 -16.76 33.93
C THR A 349 33.65 -16.01 34.80
N ASP A 350 33.53 -16.19 36.12
CA ASP A 350 34.59 -15.87 37.06
C ASP A 350 35.64 -16.99 37.09
N SER A 351 36.75 -16.78 37.79
CA SER A 351 37.87 -17.74 37.86
C SER A 351 37.53 -19.07 38.57
N GLN A 352 36.31 -19.23 39.09
CA GLN A 352 35.89 -20.41 39.87
C GLN A 352 34.83 -21.26 39.17
N SER A 353 34.34 -20.82 38.00
CA SER A 353 33.29 -21.50 37.25
C SER A 353 33.61 -21.54 35.75
N THR A 354 33.19 -22.59 35.05
CA THR A 354 33.29 -22.68 33.58
C THR A 354 31.89 -22.88 33.01
N PHE A 355 31.50 -22.05 32.03
CA PHE A 355 30.19 -22.16 31.38
C PHE A 355 30.13 -23.48 30.63
N ARG A 356 29.18 -24.33 31.01
CA ARG A 356 29.00 -25.65 30.43
C ARG A 356 28.02 -25.60 29.25
N GLY A 357 26.95 -24.81 29.36
CA GLY A 357 25.93 -24.70 28.32
C GLY A 357 24.59 -24.19 28.85
N TRP A 358 23.60 -24.18 27.97
CA TRP A 358 22.22 -23.83 28.28
C TRP A 358 21.40 -25.10 28.55
N ASN A 359 20.63 -25.13 29.64
CA ASN A 359 19.81 -26.27 30.03
C ASN A 359 18.39 -25.84 30.40
N THR A 360 17.37 -26.66 30.15
CA THR A 360 15.97 -26.31 30.50
C THR A 360 15.71 -26.24 32.02
N SER A 361 16.64 -26.73 32.85
CA SER A 361 16.62 -26.61 34.31
C SER A 361 17.85 -25.87 34.83
N GLU A 362 17.68 -25.01 35.84
CA GLU A 362 18.77 -24.22 36.43
C GLU A 362 19.89 -25.06 37.07
N ASP A 363 19.55 -26.25 37.58
CA ASP A 363 20.49 -27.20 38.18
C ASP A 363 21.17 -28.13 37.15
N GLY A 364 20.85 -27.99 35.86
CA GLY A 364 21.40 -28.82 34.78
C GLY A 364 20.80 -30.23 34.68
N SER A 365 19.73 -30.54 35.41
CA SER A 365 19.02 -31.83 35.34
C SER A 365 18.11 -31.98 34.11
N GLY A 366 17.81 -30.88 33.43
CA GLY A 366 16.93 -30.83 32.26
C GLY A 366 17.64 -31.21 30.96
N GLN A 367 17.00 -30.88 29.84
CA GLN A 367 17.57 -31.09 28.51
C GLN A 367 18.58 -29.99 28.18
N TRP A 368 19.69 -30.36 27.55
CA TRP A 368 20.63 -29.41 27.00
C TRP A 368 20.04 -28.76 25.76
N PHE A 369 20.19 -27.45 25.65
CA PHE A 369 19.66 -26.67 24.55
C PHE A 369 20.81 -26.08 23.72
N THR A 370 20.69 -26.22 22.42
CA THR A 370 21.64 -25.80 21.40
C THR A 370 20.91 -25.04 20.30
N GLY A 371 21.68 -24.37 19.42
CA GLY A 371 21.08 -23.68 18.28
C GLY A 371 20.35 -24.62 17.31
N ASP A 372 20.66 -25.92 17.32
CA ASP A 372 20.07 -26.91 16.41
C ASP A 372 18.72 -27.46 16.91
N ASP A 373 18.32 -27.15 18.15
CA ASP A 373 17.06 -27.62 18.70
C ASP A 373 15.87 -26.84 18.13
N THR A 374 14.82 -27.58 17.74
CA THR A 374 13.59 -26.99 17.20
C THR A 374 12.76 -26.34 18.30
N VAL A 375 12.38 -25.08 18.10
CA VAL A 375 11.57 -24.30 19.04
C VAL A 375 10.11 -24.37 18.66
N ASN A 376 9.35 -25.25 19.34
CA ASN A 376 7.92 -25.47 19.08
C ASN A 376 6.98 -24.65 19.98
N GLY A 377 7.53 -23.81 20.85
CA GLY A 377 6.82 -22.97 21.81
C GLY A 377 7.82 -22.15 22.61
N ASP A 378 7.33 -21.30 23.50
CA ASP A 378 8.24 -20.52 24.36
C ASP A 378 9.04 -21.45 25.28
N VAL A 379 10.36 -21.25 25.32
CA VAL A 379 11.29 -22.06 26.12
C VAL A 379 12.13 -21.14 26.98
N THR A 380 12.35 -21.54 28.23
CA THR A 380 13.34 -20.89 29.11
C THR A 380 14.50 -21.83 29.33
N VAL A 381 15.73 -21.34 29.13
CA VAL A 381 16.97 -22.09 29.33
C VAL A 381 17.89 -21.33 30.27
N TYR A 382 18.63 -22.05 31.09
CA TYR A 382 19.46 -21.54 32.16
C TYR A 382 20.92 -21.84 31.89
N ALA A 383 21.79 -20.86 32.17
CA ALA A 383 23.23 -21.05 32.10
C ALA A 383 23.70 -21.98 33.22
N VAL A 384 24.27 -23.11 32.86
CA VAL A 384 24.84 -24.09 33.82
C VAL A 384 26.36 -23.97 33.82
N TYR A 385 26.96 -24.07 35.01
CA TYR A 385 28.39 -23.93 35.21
C TYR A 385 28.98 -25.13 35.93
N ASP A 386 30.16 -25.58 35.48
CA ASP A 386 30.98 -26.52 36.23
C ASP A 386 31.83 -25.78 37.26
N THR A 387 31.94 -26.31 38.48
CA THR A 387 32.86 -25.78 39.49
C THR A 387 34.28 -26.17 39.12
N VAL A 388 35.19 -25.19 39.11
CA VAL A 388 36.61 -25.47 38.87
C VAL A 388 37.13 -26.22 40.11
N PRO A 389 37.67 -27.45 39.99
CA PRO A 389 38.15 -28.19 41.15
C PRO A 389 39.29 -27.41 41.80
N VAL A 390 39.11 -27.05 43.07
CA VAL A 390 40.16 -26.44 43.88
C VAL A 390 41.31 -27.42 43.95
N VAL A 391 42.41 -27.14 43.24
CA VAL A 391 43.67 -27.87 43.43
C VAL A 391 44.19 -27.55 44.82
N THR A 392 43.86 -28.39 45.80
CA THR A 392 44.50 -28.37 47.11
C THR A 392 45.99 -28.68 46.87
N PRO A 393 46.94 -27.79 47.23
CA PRO A 393 48.35 -28.05 47.00
C PRO A 393 48.73 -29.33 47.77
N THR A 394 49.01 -30.39 47.02
CA THR A 394 49.38 -31.68 47.57
C THR A 394 50.74 -31.52 48.25
N VAL A 395 50.79 -31.81 49.56
CA VAL A 395 52.04 -31.85 50.33
C VAL A 395 52.97 -32.87 49.68
N LYS A 396 54.05 -32.38 49.05
CA LYS A 396 55.10 -33.19 48.43
C LYS A 396 55.84 -33.98 49.52
N PRO A 397 56.00 -35.32 49.41
CA PRO A 397 56.82 -36.09 50.33
C PRO A 397 58.29 -35.69 50.19
N THR A 398 58.91 -35.45 51.34
CA THR A 398 60.32 -35.09 51.54
C THR A 398 61.27 -36.20 51.08
N PRO A 399 62.31 -35.88 50.29
CA PRO A 399 63.55 -36.66 50.27
C PRO A 399 64.67 -35.88 51.01
N LYS A 400 65.43 -36.56 51.87
CA LYS A 400 66.64 -36.05 52.54
C LYS A 400 67.68 -37.20 52.61
N PRO A 401 69.02 -36.98 52.69
CA PRO A 401 69.91 -35.90 52.21
C PRO A 401 71.05 -36.44 51.30
N ALA A 402 71.83 -35.64 50.54
CA ALA A 402 73.10 -34.96 50.92
C ALA A 402 73.68 -34.28 49.63
N LYS A 403 74.59 -33.29 49.57
CA LYS A 403 75.61 -32.72 50.46
C LYS A 403 76.05 -31.32 49.93
N LYS A 404 76.24 -30.38 50.87
CA LYS A 404 76.98 -29.08 50.95
C LYS A 404 77.49 -28.25 49.73
N THR A 405 77.18 -26.94 49.84
CA THR A 405 77.97 -25.68 49.59
C THR A 405 78.32 -25.30 48.14
N THR A 406 78.20 -24.06 47.63
CA THR A 406 78.24 -22.67 48.18
C THR A 406 77.52 -21.64 47.25
N LYS A 407 76.96 -20.57 47.83
CA LYS A 407 76.48 -19.28 47.22
C LYS A 407 77.70 -18.33 46.95
N PRO A 408 77.60 -17.08 46.43
CA PRO A 408 76.43 -16.27 45.99
C PRO A 408 76.61 -15.35 44.74
N LYS A 409 75.51 -14.75 44.24
CA LYS A 409 75.39 -13.27 44.14
C LYS A 409 73.93 -12.82 44.00
N VAL A 410 73.57 -11.80 44.77
CA VAL A 410 72.28 -11.08 44.83
C VAL A 410 72.49 -9.69 44.22
N LEU A 411 71.48 -9.15 43.53
CA LEU A 411 70.97 -7.75 43.56
C LEU A 411 69.89 -7.65 42.45
N SER A 412 68.59 -7.63 42.75
CA SER A 412 67.76 -6.48 43.20
C SER A 412 67.66 -5.39 42.11
N ASN A 413 66.47 -4.91 41.71
CA ASN A 413 65.58 -4.02 42.45
C ASN A 413 64.30 -3.78 41.59
N THR A 414 63.08 -3.99 42.08
CA THR A 414 62.13 -3.05 42.75
C THR A 414 61.43 -2.00 41.87
N GLY A 415 60.11 -1.88 42.10
CA GLY A 415 59.29 -0.68 41.88
C GLY A 415 57.93 -1.02 41.25
N ALA A 416 56.93 -1.51 42.00
CA ALA A 416 55.91 -0.74 42.74
C ALA A 416 55.10 0.17 41.80
N ASP A 417 53.90 -0.25 41.37
CA ASP A 417 52.59 -0.06 42.02
C ASP A 417 51.87 1.19 41.48
N ILE A 418 50.56 1.05 41.27
CA ILE A 418 49.46 1.86 41.84
C ILE A 418 48.25 1.78 40.88
N SER A 419 47.25 1.00 41.28
CA SER A 419 45.85 1.15 40.87
C SER A 419 45.25 2.44 41.44
N ILE A 420 44.29 3.07 40.74
CA ILE A 420 43.12 3.89 41.19
C ILE A 420 42.66 4.71 39.96
N VAL A 421 41.41 5.00 39.58
CA VAL A 421 40.00 4.71 39.94
C VAL A 421 39.16 5.42 38.86
N ALA A 422 37.93 4.94 38.63
CA ALA A 422 36.72 5.61 38.14
C ALA A 422 36.46 5.82 36.63
N MET A 423 35.27 5.32 36.31
CA MET A 423 34.43 5.45 35.13
C MET A 423 34.16 6.89 34.70
N THR A 424 34.00 7.06 33.38
CA THR A 424 32.84 7.76 32.79
C THR A 424 32.42 7.05 31.49
N MET A 425 31.17 6.56 31.46
CA MET A 425 30.39 6.27 30.24
C MET A 425 30.12 7.59 29.48
N LEU A 426 29.82 7.68 28.17
CA LEU A 426 29.08 6.80 27.26
C LEU A 426 29.31 7.27 25.78
N ALA A 427 29.29 6.30 24.86
CA ALA A 427 28.83 6.33 23.46
C ALA A 427 29.52 7.22 22.38
N LEU A 428 30.10 6.58 21.34
CA LEU A 428 29.48 6.40 20.00
C LEU A 428 30.49 5.87 18.94
N LEU A 429 30.03 4.84 18.21
CA LEU A 429 30.25 4.57 16.78
C LEU A 429 31.67 4.35 16.24
N SER A 430 32.02 3.07 16.04
CA SER A 430 32.89 2.65 14.94
C SER A 430 32.06 2.55 13.65
N LEU A 431 32.25 3.55 12.80
CA LEU A 431 31.87 3.59 11.40
C LEU A 431 32.61 2.48 10.64
N GLY A 432 31.86 1.59 9.98
CA GLY A 432 32.38 0.76 8.90
C GLY A 432 32.76 1.65 7.73
N GLY A 433 33.99 1.50 7.24
CA GLY A 433 34.45 2.16 6.03
C GLY A 433 33.80 1.53 4.80
N TYR A 434 33.35 2.37 3.87
CA TYR A 434 33.56 2.05 2.46
C TYR A 434 33.87 3.32 1.65
N LEU A 435 34.98 3.22 0.95
CA LEU A 435 35.62 4.23 0.17
C LEU A 435 34.99 4.35 -1.23
N LEU A 436 35.09 5.57 -1.75
CA LEU A 436 35.34 5.91 -3.16
C LEU A 436 34.21 5.78 -4.18
N ARG A 437 33.58 6.94 -4.37
CA ARG A 437 33.13 7.48 -5.65
C ARG A 437 34.35 7.75 -6.56
N ARG A 438 34.42 7.16 -7.75
CA ARG A 438 35.15 7.74 -8.89
C ARG A 438 34.38 7.55 -10.19
N ARG A 439 33.90 8.69 -10.73
CA ARG A 439 33.65 8.91 -12.16
C ARG A 439 34.98 8.75 -12.92
N ALA A 440 34.91 8.14 -14.10
CA ALA A 440 35.83 8.41 -15.19
C ALA A 440 35.03 8.53 -16.48
N THR A 441 35.01 9.74 -17.05
CA THR A 441 34.67 10.06 -18.44
C THR A 441 35.92 9.95 -19.32
N HIS A 442 35.67 9.77 -20.64
CA HIS A 442 36.57 9.78 -21.81
C HIS A 442 36.98 8.42 -22.39
N LYS A 443 36.22 7.94 -23.39
CA LYS A 443 36.45 8.25 -24.81
C LYS A 443 35.18 8.00 -25.63
#